data_AF-D8FYR9-F1
#
_entry.id   AF-D8FYR9-F1
#
_cell.length_a   1.000
_cell.length_b   1.000
_cell.length_c   1.000
_cell.angle_alpha   90.00
_cell.angle_beta   90.00
_cell.angle_gamma   90.00
#
_symmetry.space_group_name_H-M   'P 1'
#
loop_
_entity.id
_entity.type
_entity.pdbx_description
1 polymer ?
#
loop_
_entity_poly.entity_id
_entity_poly.type
_entity_poly.pdbx_seq_one_letter_code
_entity_poly.pdbx_strand_id
1 'polypeptide(L)'
;MRGLTQQNPILPTSVQNGWQTFNKVPGCRWYDPHTTYGFEFQSLEDTLFTEILDFPVGEDTEFAVTVGNVLLGTFGAGDSVDFVSLLGGGVSNFKITGIDSLIGSTAETAFPIQLAFDKPEGSFQMRAFSEDDPEEVPEPTTVLAALLALTGLGTIKRIKKRK
;
A
#
# COMPACT_ATOMS: atom_id res chain seq x y z
N MET A 1 -2.47 -26.95 7.64
CA MET A 1 -1.62 -25.73 7.75
C MET A 1 -2.31 -24.63 6.96
N ARG A 2 -2.48 -23.42 7.52
CA ARG A 2 -3.11 -22.27 6.83
C ARG A 2 -2.12 -21.63 5.84
N GLY A 3 -2.66 -20.92 4.85
CA GLY A 3 -1.91 -20.18 3.83
C GLY A 3 -1.33 -21.02 2.70
N LEU A 4 -1.58 -22.34 2.65
CA LEU A 4 -1.05 -23.20 1.58
C LEU A 4 -1.90 -23.15 0.30
N THR A 5 -3.16 -22.76 0.41
CA THR A 5 -4.09 -22.64 -0.72
C THR A 5 -4.95 -21.40 -0.51
N GLN A 6 -5.50 -20.85 -1.59
CA GLN A 6 -6.45 -19.75 -1.52
C GLN A 6 -7.72 -20.11 -0.70
N GLN A 7 -8.13 -21.38 -0.68
CA GLN A 7 -9.30 -21.85 0.08
C GLN A 7 -9.05 -21.97 1.59
N ASN A 8 -7.80 -21.91 2.02
CA ASN A 8 -7.45 -21.94 3.44
C ASN A 8 -6.34 -20.94 3.74
N PRO A 9 -6.61 -19.63 3.57
CA PRO A 9 -5.62 -18.58 3.70
C PRO A 9 -5.30 -18.28 5.18
N ILE A 10 -4.28 -17.47 5.40
CA ILE A 10 -4.01 -16.85 6.69
C ILE A 10 -4.94 -15.64 6.84
N LEU A 11 -5.63 -15.55 7.97
CA LEU A 11 -6.51 -14.43 8.33
C LEU A 11 -5.75 -13.42 9.20
N PRO A 12 -6.18 -12.14 9.26
CA PRO A 12 -5.52 -11.13 10.06
C PRO A 12 -5.54 -11.48 11.55
N THR A 13 -4.49 -11.06 12.24
CA THR A 13 -4.33 -11.22 13.70
C THR A 13 -5.12 -10.19 14.50
N SER A 14 -5.36 -9.01 13.92
CA SER A 14 -6.17 -7.96 14.51
C SER A 14 -6.77 -7.07 13.42
N VAL A 15 -7.89 -6.43 13.76
CA VAL A 15 -8.54 -5.42 12.92
C VAL A 15 -8.76 -4.16 13.75
N GLN A 16 -8.19 -3.03 13.33
CA GLN A 16 -8.30 -1.74 14.01
C GLN A 16 -8.38 -0.61 12.98
N ASN A 17 -9.38 0.27 13.10
CA ASN A 17 -9.57 1.43 12.21
C ASN A 17 -9.51 1.09 10.70
N GLY A 18 -10.12 -0.03 10.30
CA GLY A 18 -10.12 -0.52 8.91
C GLY A 18 -8.84 -1.27 8.49
N TRP A 19 -7.76 -1.17 9.28
CA TRP A 19 -6.53 -1.93 9.04
C TRP A 19 -6.62 -3.35 9.60
N GLN A 20 -6.33 -4.31 8.74
CA GLN A 20 -6.20 -5.73 9.03
C GLN A 20 -4.70 -6.05 9.15
N THR A 21 -4.23 -6.43 10.32
CA THR A 21 -2.80 -6.63 10.60
C THR A 21 -2.42 -8.11 10.60
N PHE A 22 -1.32 -8.43 9.94
CA PHE A 22 -0.67 -9.74 9.90
C PHE A 22 0.70 -9.63 10.57
N ASN A 23 0.86 -10.22 11.75
CA ASN A 23 2.10 -10.13 12.53
C ASN A 23 2.90 -11.43 12.43
N LYS A 24 4.16 -11.34 11.99
CA LYS A 24 5.12 -12.46 11.90
C LYS A 24 4.53 -13.68 11.18
N VAL A 25 3.98 -13.44 9.99
CA VAL A 25 3.39 -14.46 9.16
C VAL A 25 4.42 -15.01 8.16
N PRO A 26 4.39 -16.32 7.86
CA PRO A 26 5.34 -16.94 6.94
C PRO A 26 5.13 -16.46 5.49
N GLY A 27 6.21 -16.04 4.83
CA GLY A 27 6.18 -15.68 3.41
C GLY A 27 5.78 -16.86 2.50
N CYS A 28 5.46 -16.53 1.24
CA CYS A 28 5.01 -17.47 0.22
C CYS A 28 3.72 -18.20 0.62
N ARG A 29 2.76 -17.43 1.13
CA ARG A 29 1.47 -17.92 1.63
C ARG A 29 0.33 -17.06 1.13
N TRP A 30 -0.86 -17.69 1.09
CA TRP A 30 -2.13 -17.03 0.83
C TRP A 30 -2.60 -16.29 2.07
N TYR A 31 -2.95 -15.03 1.90
CA TYR A 31 -3.50 -14.12 2.90
C TYR A 31 -4.85 -13.64 2.45
N ASP A 32 -5.80 -13.52 3.36
CA ASP A 32 -7.17 -13.19 2.98
C ASP A 32 -7.72 -12.02 3.79
N PRO A 33 -8.04 -10.93 3.10
CA PRO A 33 -8.68 -9.75 3.66
C PRO A 33 -10.20 -9.73 3.51
N HIS A 34 -10.82 -8.88 4.32
CA HIS A 34 -12.19 -8.41 4.07
C HIS A 34 -12.25 -7.59 2.78
N THR A 35 -13.15 -7.91 1.85
CA THR A 35 -13.18 -7.33 0.48
C THR A 35 -13.94 -6.02 0.31
N THR A 36 -13.56 -5.30 -0.75
CA THR A 36 -14.15 -4.08 -1.33
C THR A 36 -13.54 -3.88 -2.74
N TYR A 37 -13.77 -2.72 -3.39
CA TYR A 37 -13.19 -2.30 -4.68
C TYR A 37 -11.66 -2.45 -4.81
N GLY A 38 -10.91 -2.10 -3.76
CA GLY A 38 -9.45 -2.14 -3.78
C GLY A 38 -8.82 -2.26 -2.41
N PHE A 39 -7.54 -2.62 -2.43
CA PHE A 39 -6.72 -2.81 -1.24
C PHE A 39 -5.47 -1.98 -1.29
N GLU A 40 -5.15 -1.39 -0.14
CA GLU A 40 -3.84 -0.85 0.14
C GLU A 40 -3.08 -1.79 1.07
N PHE A 41 -1.86 -2.15 0.69
CA PHE A 41 -0.95 -2.97 1.48
C PHE A 41 0.19 -2.09 1.99
N GLN A 42 0.55 -2.27 3.26
CA GLN A 42 1.66 -1.57 3.90
C GLN A 42 2.49 -2.55 4.73
N SER A 43 3.80 -2.59 4.46
CA SER A 43 4.72 -3.38 5.25
C SER A 43 4.88 -2.78 6.65
N LEU A 44 5.12 -3.64 7.63
CA LEU A 44 5.43 -3.25 9.00
C LEU A 44 6.88 -3.64 9.34
N GLU A 45 7.44 -2.93 10.30
CA GLU A 45 8.80 -3.14 10.77
C GLU A 45 9.79 -3.00 9.61
N ASP A 46 10.67 -3.99 9.42
CA ASP A 46 11.67 -4.03 8.36
C ASP A 46 11.30 -5.05 7.26
N THR A 47 10.02 -5.40 7.13
CA THR A 47 9.49 -6.26 6.06
C THR A 47 9.42 -5.49 4.74
N LEU A 48 9.77 -6.14 3.64
CA LEU A 48 9.49 -5.67 2.28
C LEU A 48 8.76 -6.76 1.48
N PHE A 49 7.77 -6.36 0.68
CA PHE A 49 7.15 -7.23 -0.29
C PHE A 49 8.08 -7.40 -1.48
N THR A 50 8.45 -8.63 -1.80
CA THR A 50 9.34 -8.93 -2.94
C THR A 50 8.55 -9.38 -4.16
N GLU A 51 7.42 -10.05 -3.95
CA GLU A 51 6.60 -10.56 -5.04
C GLU A 51 5.13 -10.70 -4.64
N ILE A 52 4.21 -10.42 -5.57
CA ILE A 52 2.88 -11.05 -5.59
C ILE A 52 3.02 -12.35 -6.37
N LEU A 53 2.93 -13.48 -5.69
CA LEU A 53 3.19 -14.79 -6.29
C LEU A 53 2.03 -15.31 -7.13
N ASP A 54 0.80 -14.96 -6.74
CA ASP A 54 -0.41 -15.41 -7.41
C ASP A 54 -1.61 -14.54 -6.99
N PHE A 55 -2.58 -14.45 -7.89
CA PHE A 55 -3.86 -13.76 -7.70
C PHE A 55 -4.99 -14.79 -7.53
N PRO A 56 -6.08 -14.43 -6.84
CA PRO A 56 -7.16 -15.37 -6.58
C PRO A 56 -7.86 -15.82 -7.88
N VAL A 57 -8.32 -17.06 -7.89
CA VAL A 57 -9.22 -17.56 -8.93
C VAL A 57 -10.65 -17.17 -8.53
N GLY A 58 -11.33 -16.38 -9.36
CA GLY A 58 -12.67 -15.86 -9.09
C GLY A 58 -13.43 -15.44 -10.34
N GLU A 59 -14.55 -14.72 -10.14
CA GLU A 59 -15.30 -14.08 -11.22
C GLU A 59 -14.54 -12.88 -11.81
N ASP A 60 -13.86 -12.12 -10.95
CA ASP A 60 -12.94 -11.08 -11.38
C ASP A 60 -11.65 -11.72 -11.90
N THR A 61 -11.15 -11.21 -13.03
CA THR A 61 -10.03 -11.82 -13.77
C THR A 61 -8.89 -10.86 -14.05
N GLU A 62 -9.05 -9.57 -13.73
CA GLU A 62 -8.11 -8.51 -14.06
C GLU A 62 -7.91 -7.57 -12.88
N PHE A 63 -6.74 -7.64 -12.25
CA PHE A 63 -6.37 -6.85 -11.08
C PHE A 63 -5.23 -5.90 -11.41
N ALA A 64 -5.45 -4.60 -11.24
CA ALA A 64 -4.43 -3.60 -11.49
C ALA A 64 -3.52 -3.45 -10.26
N VAL A 65 -2.20 -3.52 -10.46
CA VAL A 65 -1.21 -3.35 -9.38
C VAL A 65 -0.47 -2.03 -9.54
N THR A 66 -0.48 -1.23 -8.48
CA THR A 66 0.20 0.08 -8.44
C THR A 66 1.18 0.17 -7.27
N VAL A 67 2.33 0.81 -7.50
CA VAL A 67 3.30 1.16 -6.45
C VAL A 67 3.53 2.66 -6.49
N GLY A 68 3.17 3.36 -5.41
CA GLY A 68 3.05 4.82 -5.45
C GLY A 68 2.11 5.27 -6.57
N ASN A 69 2.64 6.03 -7.53
CA ASN A 69 1.88 6.53 -8.69
C ASN A 69 2.16 5.75 -9.99
N VAL A 70 2.82 4.60 -9.89
CA VAL A 70 3.22 3.80 -11.06
C VAL A 70 2.31 2.58 -11.17
N LEU A 71 1.56 2.50 -12.27
CA LEU A 71 0.86 1.28 -12.67
C LEU A 71 1.87 0.28 -13.24
N LEU A 72 1.99 -0.87 -12.59
CA LEU A 72 2.88 -1.94 -13.03
C LEU A 72 2.23 -2.82 -14.10
N GLY A 73 0.90 -2.91 -14.09
CA GLY A 73 0.13 -3.68 -15.06
C GLY A 73 -1.18 -4.18 -14.48
N THR A 74 -1.85 -5.01 -15.28
CA THR A 74 -3.06 -5.75 -14.91
C THR A 74 -2.72 -7.24 -14.95
N PHE A 75 -3.15 -7.97 -13.93
CA PHE A 75 -2.75 -9.35 -13.69
C PHE A 75 -3.97 -10.19 -13.30
N GLY A 76 -3.96 -11.47 -13.66
CA GLY A 76 -5.00 -12.43 -13.30
C GLY A 76 -4.44 -13.62 -12.52
N ALA A 77 -5.31 -14.60 -12.25
CA ALA A 77 -4.91 -15.83 -11.58
C ALA A 77 -3.82 -16.58 -12.38
N GLY A 78 -2.75 -16.98 -11.69
CA GLY A 78 -1.56 -17.61 -12.26
C GLY A 78 -0.46 -16.64 -12.70
N ASP A 79 -0.74 -15.34 -12.74
CA ASP A 79 0.29 -14.32 -12.99
C ASP A 79 1.05 -13.98 -11.69
N SER A 80 2.30 -13.52 -11.84
CA SER A 80 3.10 -13.01 -10.73
C SER A 80 3.65 -11.61 -11.00
N VAL A 81 3.97 -10.89 -9.93
CA VAL A 81 4.55 -9.53 -9.96
C VAL A 81 5.82 -9.51 -9.14
N ASP A 82 6.98 -9.58 -9.80
CA ASP A 82 8.30 -9.50 -9.15
C ASP A 82 8.73 -8.03 -8.99
N PHE A 83 8.53 -7.48 -7.79
CA PHE A 83 8.89 -6.11 -7.49
C PHE A 83 10.41 -5.88 -7.55
N VAL A 84 11.22 -6.89 -7.20
CA VAL A 84 12.68 -6.78 -7.21
C VAL A 84 13.19 -6.59 -8.63
N SER A 85 12.69 -7.39 -9.58
CA SER A 85 13.06 -7.27 -10.99
C SER A 85 12.52 -6.00 -11.63
N LEU A 86 11.30 -5.57 -11.27
CA LEU A 86 10.65 -4.41 -11.87
C LEU A 86 11.16 -3.06 -11.33
N LEU A 87 11.46 -2.99 -10.02
CA LEU A 87 11.74 -1.74 -9.30
C LEU A 87 13.14 -1.70 -8.68
N GLY A 88 13.92 -2.77 -8.80
CA GLY A 88 15.29 -2.88 -8.26
C GLY A 88 15.35 -3.26 -6.77
N GLY A 89 14.21 -3.56 -6.15
CA GLY A 89 14.12 -3.97 -4.74
C GLY A 89 12.68 -4.26 -4.32
N GLY A 90 12.52 -4.83 -3.12
CA GLY A 90 11.19 -5.02 -2.52
C GLY A 90 10.54 -3.69 -2.16
N VAL A 91 9.21 -3.68 -2.12
CA VAL A 91 8.41 -2.47 -1.85
C VAL A 91 7.81 -2.50 -0.44
N SER A 92 7.59 -1.32 0.14
CA SER A 92 6.91 -1.18 1.44
C SER A 92 5.41 -0.93 1.32
N ASN A 93 4.94 -0.54 0.13
CA ASN A 93 3.54 -0.28 -0.14
C ASN A 93 3.20 -0.59 -1.59
N PHE A 94 1.99 -1.09 -1.81
CA PHE A 94 1.38 -1.24 -3.12
C PHE A 94 -0.15 -1.27 -2.98
N LYS A 95 -0.87 -1.03 -4.07
CA LYS A 95 -2.32 -1.17 -4.11
C LYS A 95 -2.75 -2.15 -5.20
N ILE A 96 -3.89 -2.79 -4.96
CA ILE A 96 -4.59 -3.62 -5.91
C ILE A 96 -5.99 -3.06 -6.10
N THR A 97 -6.42 -2.89 -7.35
CA THR A 97 -7.79 -2.48 -7.72
C THR A 97 -8.35 -3.38 -8.82
N GLY A 98 -9.63 -3.19 -9.18
CA GLY A 98 -10.33 -4.05 -10.14
C GLY A 98 -11.05 -5.23 -9.49
N ILE A 99 -11.48 -5.06 -8.24
CA ILE A 99 -12.22 -6.06 -7.47
C ILE A 99 -13.70 -5.64 -7.49
N ASP A 100 -14.47 -6.23 -8.40
CA ASP A 100 -15.88 -5.89 -8.62
C ASP A 100 -16.83 -6.90 -7.97
N SER A 101 -16.33 -8.10 -7.67
CA SER A 101 -17.10 -9.23 -7.17
C SER A 101 -16.52 -9.78 -5.87
N LEU A 102 -17.39 -10.34 -5.01
CA LEU A 102 -16.93 -11.09 -3.84
C LEU A 102 -16.29 -12.40 -4.34
N ILE A 103 -14.95 -12.51 -4.31
CA ILE A 103 -14.27 -13.76 -4.70
C ILE A 103 -14.46 -14.86 -3.63
N GLY A 104 -14.87 -14.48 -2.42
CA GLY A 104 -15.10 -15.36 -1.26
C GLY A 104 -16.56 -15.69 -0.96
N SER A 105 -16.76 -16.74 -0.15
CA SER A 105 -18.10 -17.12 0.35
C SER A 105 -18.65 -16.19 1.44
N THR A 106 -17.81 -15.34 2.03
CA THR A 106 -18.20 -14.30 2.99
C THR A 106 -17.45 -13.02 2.69
N ALA A 107 -17.98 -11.87 3.14
CA ALA A 107 -17.28 -10.59 3.05
C ALA A 107 -15.93 -10.57 3.79
N GLU A 108 -15.70 -11.53 4.70
CA GLU A 108 -14.50 -11.64 5.51
C GLU A 108 -13.37 -12.45 4.85
N THR A 109 -13.65 -13.13 3.73
CA THR A 109 -12.72 -14.08 3.09
C THR A 109 -12.67 -13.93 1.56
N ALA A 110 -12.61 -12.70 1.06
CA ALA A 110 -13.06 -12.42 -0.30
C ALA A 110 -12.02 -11.88 -1.26
N PHE A 111 -10.74 -11.87 -0.89
CA PHE A 111 -9.66 -11.65 -1.86
C PHE A 111 -8.35 -12.32 -1.44
N PRO A 112 -8.27 -13.67 -1.46
CA PRO A 112 -7.06 -14.35 -1.05
C PRO A 112 -5.93 -14.02 -2.03
N ILE A 113 -4.79 -13.53 -1.54
CA ILE A 113 -3.62 -13.17 -2.34
C ILE A 113 -2.36 -13.87 -1.83
N GLN A 114 -1.49 -14.32 -2.74
CA GLN A 114 -0.24 -14.95 -2.36
C GLN A 114 0.92 -13.96 -2.40
N LEU A 115 1.60 -13.77 -1.27
CA LEU A 115 2.68 -12.77 -1.13
C LEU A 115 4.01 -13.41 -0.71
N ALA A 116 5.11 -12.86 -1.21
CA ALA A 116 6.47 -13.14 -0.77
C ALA A 116 7.10 -11.92 -0.09
N PHE A 117 8.01 -12.18 0.85
CA PHE A 117 8.74 -11.15 1.59
C PHE A 117 10.25 -11.31 1.39
N ASP A 118 11.02 -10.30 1.79
CA ASP A 118 12.48 -10.32 1.83
C ASP A 118 13.06 -11.28 2.89
N LYS A 119 12.19 -11.79 3.77
CA LYS A 119 12.51 -12.69 4.89
C LYS A 119 11.59 -13.90 4.93
N PRO A 120 11.94 -14.97 5.67
CA PRO A 120 11.06 -16.13 5.86
C PRO A 120 9.70 -15.78 6.50
N GLU A 121 9.68 -14.77 7.35
CA GLU A 121 8.48 -14.22 7.98
C GLU A 121 8.46 -12.71 7.80
N GLY A 122 7.26 -12.15 7.66
CA GLY A 122 7.03 -10.72 7.52
C GLY A 122 5.84 -10.27 8.35
N SER A 123 5.80 -8.97 8.60
CA SER A 123 4.65 -8.30 9.20
C SER A 123 4.14 -7.25 8.22
N PHE A 124 2.82 -7.19 8.05
CA PHE A 124 2.19 -6.18 7.20
C PHE A 124 0.79 -5.88 7.69
N GLN A 125 0.22 -4.81 7.17
CA GLN A 125 -1.19 -4.50 7.32
C GLN A 125 -1.80 -4.15 5.98
N MET A 126 -3.11 -4.26 5.90
CA MET A 126 -3.86 -3.83 4.73
C MET A 126 -5.21 -3.25 5.08
N ARG A 127 -5.73 -2.36 4.24
CA ARG A 127 -7.07 -1.82 4.37
C ARG A 127 -7.80 -1.86 3.03
N ALA A 128 -9.09 -2.11 3.14
CA ALA A 128 -10.07 -1.95 2.09
C ALA A 128 -10.32 -0.45 1.87
N PHE A 129 -10.42 -0.01 0.61
CA PHE A 129 -10.95 1.30 0.23
C PHE A 129 -12.03 1.18 -0.88
N SER A 130 -12.93 2.14 -0.94
CA SER A 130 -13.96 2.23 -1.99
C SER A 130 -13.46 3.07 -3.18
N GLU A 131 -14.04 2.90 -4.36
CA GLU A 131 -13.71 3.75 -5.54
C GLU A 131 -13.98 5.24 -5.24
N ASP A 132 -14.94 5.53 -4.36
CA ASP A 132 -15.32 6.87 -3.95
C ASP A 132 -14.45 7.42 -2.79
N ASP A 133 -13.50 6.66 -2.26
CA ASP A 133 -12.64 7.13 -1.17
C ASP A 133 -11.67 8.20 -1.70
N PRO A 134 -11.61 9.39 -1.07
CA PRO A 134 -10.67 10.42 -1.49
C PRO A 134 -9.24 9.93 -1.29
N GLU A 135 -8.40 9.97 -2.33
CA GLU A 135 -6.98 9.65 -2.19
C GLU A 135 -6.35 10.53 -1.09
N GLU A 136 -5.83 9.90 -0.03
CA GLU A 136 -5.05 10.60 0.98
C GLU A 136 -3.75 11.10 0.34
N VAL A 137 -3.76 12.36 -0.13
CA VAL A 137 -2.59 13.05 -0.66
C VAL A 137 -1.55 13.12 0.48
N PRO A 138 -0.35 12.53 0.34
CA PRO A 138 0.68 12.64 1.36
C PRO A 138 1.00 14.13 1.54
N GLU A 139 0.87 14.64 2.77
CA GLU A 139 1.25 16.03 3.02
C GLU A 139 2.73 16.21 2.64
N PRO A 140 3.07 17.15 1.75
CA PRO A 140 4.47 17.43 1.47
C PRO A 140 5.10 17.85 2.79
N THR A 141 6.14 17.14 3.22
CA THR A 141 6.96 17.51 4.36
C THR A 141 7.69 18.82 4.05
N THR A 142 7.00 19.95 4.06
CA THR A 142 7.57 21.28 3.82
C THR A 142 6.70 22.36 4.45
N VAL A 143 6.74 22.48 5.78
CA VAL A 143 6.58 23.78 6.47
C VAL A 143 7.58 23.89 7.62
N LEU A 144 8.87 23.75 7.33
CA LEU A 144 9.94 24.22 8.23
C LEU A 144 10.91 25.21 7.55
N ALA A 145 10.49 25.83 6.43
CA ALA A 145 11.38 26.64 5.58
C ALA A 145 10.89 28.07 5.28
N ALA A 146 10.01 28.67 6.10
CA ALA A 146 9.41 29.98 5.78
C ALA A 146 9.59 31.10 6.83
N LEU A 147 10.56 31.02 7.76
CA LEU A 147 10.76 32.08 8.77
C LEU A 147 12.22 32.58 8.95
N LEU A 148 13.15 32.27 8.05
CA LEU A 148 14.53 32.76 8.14
C LEU A 148 15.00 33.75 7.06
N ALA A 149 14.09 34.33 6.27
CA ALA A 149 14.48 35.39 5.35
C ALA A 149 13.41 36.46 5.27
N LEU A 150 13.53 37.51 6.09
CA LEU A 150 13.36 38.90 5.67
C LEU A 150 14.02 39.80 6.71
N THR A 151 15.27 40.09 6.39
CA THR A 151 16.18 41.07 6.98
C THR A 151 15.56 42.46 7.13
N GLY A 152 15.89 43.12 8.24
CA GLY A 152 15.30 44.39 8.67
C GLY A 152 15.43 45.57 7.71
N LEU A 153 14.35 46.37 7.66
CA LEU A 153 14.38 47.73 7.13
C LEU A 153 15.07 48.66 8.13
N GLY A 154 16.29 49.06 7.79
CA GLY A 154 17.00 50.18 8.40
C GLY A 154 16.41 51.54 7.96
N THR A 155 16.24 52.39 8.96
CA THR A 155 15.78 53.79 8.99
C THR A 155 16.24 54.73 7.85
N ILE A 156 15.31 55.53 7.29
CA ILE A 156 15.62 56.70 6.44
C ILE A 156 15.83 57.94 7.32
N LYS A 157 17.06 58.48 7.36
CA LYS A 157 17.36 59.82 7.87
C LYS A 157 17.14 60.87 6.76
N ARG A 158 16.23 61.81 7.01
CA ARG A 158 15.90 62.96 6.16
C ARG A 158 17.01 64.01 6.23
N ILE A 159 17.75 64.23 5.13
CA ILE A 159 18.73 65.33 5.02
C ILE A 159 18.09 66.56 4.36
N LYS A 160 18.27 67.68 5.06
CA LYS A 160 17.81 69.05 4.79
C LYS A 160 18.72 69.72 3.74
N LYS A 161 18.17 70.38 2.72
CA LYS A 161 18.93 71.33 1.90
C LYS A 161 18.45 72.76 2.15
N ARG A 162 19.37 73.58 2.66
CA ARG A 162 19.37 75.05 2.54
C ARG A 162 20.23 75.40 1.33
N LYS A 163 19.72 76.21 0.41
CA LYS A 163 20.34 77.45 -0.07
C LYS A 163 19.32 78.22 -0.87
#